data_AF-A0A015L6C8-F1
#
_entry.id   AF-A0A015L6C8-F1
#
_cell.length_a   1.000
_cell.length_b   1.000
_cell.length_c   1.000
_cell.angle_alpha   90.00
_cell.angle_beta   90.00
_cell.angle_gamma   90.00
#
_symmetry.space_group_name_H-M   'P 1'
#
loop_
_entity.id
_entity.type
_entity.pdbx_description
1 polymer ?
#
loop_
_entity_poly.entity_id
_entity_poly.type
_entity_poly.pdbx_seq_one_letter_code
_entity_poly.pdbx_strand_id
1 'polypeptide(L)'
;MDVDQWNTFQIEINKNAYPTYEDYSKDTSISFRSSQNFINERMKRILKDIEEALNLADVQKYKCGAPKRNILPLHIRRQFNQLYQLASLKRYLRDKVSIIENRNNFINVNNTLNQNERDNIDLKEILEIFDKHWKYKRKWLSKLLQFNNIVPIQPLPLILDTVVELERILSFINQLETAINKQLLLDRSA
;
A
#
# COMPACT_ATOMS: atom_id res chain seq x y z
N MET A 1 -3.39 -12.16 26.14
CA MET A 1 -4.31 -12.99 26.92
C MET A 1 -3.46 -13.73 27.93
N ASP A 2 -3.64 -13.43 29.20
CA ASP A 2 -2.93 -14.13 30.28
C ASP A 2 -3.60 -15.47 30.62
N VAL A 3 -3.03 -16.19 31.58
CA VAL A 3 -3.49 -17.54 31.98
C VAL A 3 -4.88 -17.51 32.61
N ASP A 4 -5.22 -16.47 33.36
CA ASP A 4 -6.51 -16.35 34.05
C ASP A 4 -7.63 -15.99 33.06
N GLN A 5 -7.33 -15.11 32.11
CA GLN A 5 -8.20 -14.81 30.97
C GLN A 5 -8.44 -16.07 30.12
N TRP A 6 -7.40 -16.86 29.88
CA TRP A 6 -7.52 -18.13 29.12
C TRP A 6 -8.40 -19.15 29.83
N ASN A 7 -8.22 -19.31 31.13
CA ASN A 7 -9.05 -20.20 31.94
C ASN A 7 -10.52 -19.76 31.94
N THR A 8 -10.77 -18.46 32.07
CA THR A 8 -12.12 -17.89 32.05
C THR A 8 -12.79 -18.12 30.70
N PHE A 9 -12.09 -17.87 29.60
CA PHE A 9 -12.59 -18.14 28.25
C PHE A 9 -12.91 -19.63 28.02
N GLN A 10 -12.04 -20.53 28.47
CA GLN A 10 -12.25 -21.98 28.35
C GLN A 10 -13.46 -22.44 29.15
N ILE A 11 -13.63 -21.93 30.38
CA ILE A 11 -14.79 -22.25 31.21
C ILE A 11 -16.08 -21.81 30.51
N GLU A 12 -16.13 -20.61 29.94
CA GLU A 12 -17.35 -20.12 29.27
C GLU A 12 -17.65 -20.84 27.96
N ILE A 13 -16.64 -21.13 27.12
CA ILE A 13 -16.86 -21.88 25.87
C ILE A 13 -17.34 -23.30 26.13
N ASN A 14 -16.80 -23.96 27.16
CA ASN A 14 -17.14 -25.36 27.45
C ASN A 14 -18.53 -25.54 28.08
N LYS A 15 -19.20 -24.45 28.51
CA LYS A 15 -20.60 -24.50 28.95
C LYS A 15 -21.58 -24.65 27.79
N ASN A 16 -21.19 -24.26 26.58
CA ASN A 16 -22.09 -24.21 25.43
C ASN A 16 -22.15 -25.58 24.74
N ALA A 17 -23.32 -26.22 24.82
CA ALA A 17 -23.62 -27.44 24.08
C ALA A 17 -24.31 -27.08 22.75
N TYR A 18 -23.69 -27.45 21.64
CA TYR A 18 -24.26 -27.20 20.32
C TYR A 18 -25.15 -28.38 19.89
N PRO A 19 -26.35 -28.12 19.35
CA PRO A 19 -27.24 -29.19 18.89
C PRO A 19 -26.59 -29.98 17.75
N THR A 20 -26.79 -31.29 17.76
CA THR A 20 -26.32 -32.16 16.68
C THR A 20 -27.19 -32.00 15.44
N TYR A 21 -26.69 -32.46 14.29
CA TYR A 21 -27.50 -32.40 13.07
C TYR A 21 -28.71 -33.33 13.16
N GLU A 22 -28.57 -34.45 13.87
CA GLU A 22 -29.61 -35.42 14.15
C GLU A 22 -30.74 -34.79 14.97
N ASP A 23 -30.41 -33.95 15.95
CA ASP A 23 -31.41 -33.20 16.75
C ASP A 23 -32.15 -32.17 15.90
N TYR A 24 -31.42 -31.42 15.07
CA TYR A 24 -31.98 -30.46 14.12
C TYR A 24 -32.87 -31.13 13.06
N SER A 25 -32.48 -32.31 12.59
CA SER A 25 -33.22 -33.09 11.60
C SER A 25 -34.49 -33.74 12.16
N LYS A 26 -34.65 -33.80 13.49
CA LYS A 26 -35.86 -34.32 14.15
C LYS A 26 -36.82 -33.22 14.60
N ASP A 27 -36.38 -31.97 14.67
CA ASP A 27 -37.19 -30.84 15.12
C ASP A 27 -38.34 -30.53 14.15
N THR A 28 -39.58 -30.81 14.52
CA THR A 28 -40.78 -30.63 13.68
C THR A 28 -41.20 -29.17 13.49
N SER A 29 -40.60 -28.23 14.22
CA SER A 29 -40.90 -26.80 14.13
C SER A 29 -40.28 -26.10 12.90
N ILE A 30 -39.33 -26.76 12.23
CA ILE A 30 -38.54 -26.17 11.13
C ILE A 30 -39.14 -26.57 9.78
N SER A 31 -39.75 -25.61 9.08
CA SER A 31 -40.45 -25.84 7.82
C SER A 31 -39.53 -26.15 6.63
N PHE A 32 -38.25 -25.74 6.69
CA PHE A 32 -37.29 -25.95 5.60
C PHE A 32 -35.95 -26.48 6.12
N ARG A 33 -35.80 -27.81 6.08
CA ARG A 33 -34.59 -28.51 6.51
C ARG A 33 -33.56 -28.50 5.39
N SER A 34 -32.66 -27.52 5.42
CA SER A 34 -31.44 -27.52 4.61
C SER A 34 -30.22 -27.72 5.52
N SER A 35 -29.33 -28.62 5.13
CA SER A 35 -28.03 -28.81 5.76
C SER A 35 -27.22 -27.51 5.78
N GLN A 36 -27.34 -26.70 4.72
CA GLN A 36 -26.69 -25.39 4.65
C GLN A 36 -27.24 -24.42 5.70
N ASN A 37 -28.56 -24.42 5.93
CA ASN A 37 -29.17 -23.54 6.93
C ASN A 37 -28.77 -23.95 8.35
N PHE A 38 -28.71 -25.26 8.63
CA PHE A 38 -28.19 -25.77 9.90
C PHE A 38 -26.75 -25.30 10.15
N ILE A 39 -25.88 -25.49 9.17
CA ILE A 39 -24.46 -25.09 9.27
C ILE A 39 -24.36 -23.59 9.51
N ASN A 40 -25.10 -22.77 8.75
CA ASN A 40 -25.06 -21.32 8.88
C ASN A 40 -25.54 -20.84 10.26
N GLU A 41 -26.66 -21.36 10.76
CA GLU A 41 -27.19 -20.98 12.08
C GLU A 41 -26.29 -21.48 13.22
N ARG A 42 -25.73 -22.68 13.09
CA ARG A 42 -24.76 -23.20 14.07
C ARG A 42 -23.48 -22.37 14.10
N MET A 43 -22.95 -21.98 12.94
CA MET A 43 -21.78 -21.10 12.87
C MET A 43 -22.07 -19.72 13.50
N LYS A 44 -23.25 -19.14 13.27
CA LYS A 44 -23.63 -17.87 13.91
C LYS A 44 -23.69 -17.98 15.43
N ARG A 45 -24.24 -19.08 15.97
CA ARG A 45 -24.29 -19.33 17.42
C ARG A 45 -22.89 -19.50 18.00
N ILE A 46 -22.04 -20.33 17.39
CA ILE A 46 -20.64 -20.51 17.80
C ILE A 46 -19.90 -19.16 17.82
N LEU A 47 -20.08 -18.34 16.79
CA LEU A 47 -19.44 -17.01 16.73
C LEU A 47 -19.91 -16.10 17.86
N LYS A 48 -21.22 -16.06 18.13
CA LYS A 48 -21.78 -15.27 19.22
C LYS A 48 -21.25 -15.71 20.59
N ASP A 49 -21.20 -17.01 20.82
CA ASP A 49 -20.72 -17.61 22.06
C ASP A 49 -19.22 -17.33 22.28
N ILE A 50 -18.42 -17.34 21.20
CA ILE A 50 -17.02 -16.90 21.23
C ILE A 50 -16.90 -15.42 21.59
N GLU A 51 -17.72 -14.55 20.99
CA GLU A 51 -17.70 -13.12 21.29
C GLU A 51 -18.08 -12.84 22.76
N GLU A 52 -19.12 -13.49 23.27
CA GLU A 52 -19.55 -13.37 24.66
C GLU A 52 -18.48 -13.87 25.64
N ALA A 53 -17.89 -15.05 25.38
CA ALA A 53 -16.81 -15.59 26.19
C ALA A 53 -15.54 -14.71 26.20
N LEU A 54 -15.19 -14.12 25.05
CA LEU A 54 -14.05 -13.20 24.95
C LEU A 54 -14.29 -11.88 25.70
N ASN A 55 -15.52 -11.38 25.69
CA ASN A 55 -15.89 -10.18 26.44
C ASN A 55 -15.87 -10.44 27.96
N LEU A 56 -16.33 -11.62 28.41
CA LEU A 56 -16.32 -12.01 29.82
C LEU A 56 -14.89 -12.25 30.35
N ALA A 57 -14.02 -12.82 29.53
CA ALA A 57 -12.61 -13.01 29.85
C ALA A 57 -11.80 -11.69 29.81
N ASP A 58 -12.44 -10.53 29.67
CA ASP A 58 -11.85 -9.19 29.54
C ASP A 58 -10.64 -9.16 28.59
N VAL A 59 -10.73 -9.94 27.51
CA VAL A 59 -9.63 -10.02 26.54
C VAL A 59 -9.61 -8.70 25.80
N GLN A 60 -8.54 -7.92 26.01
CA GLN A 60 -8.30 -6.72 25.22
C GLN A 60 -8.41 -7.09 23.75
N LYS A 61 -9.43 -6.55 23.06
CA LYS A 61 -9.57 -6.72 21.62
C LYS A 61 -8.24 -6.35 20.99
N TYR A 62 -7.69 -7.24 20.17
CA TYR A 62 -6.50 -6.95 19.40
C TYR A 62 -6.74 -5.65 18.63
N LYS A 63 -6.16 -4.53 19.12
CA LYS A 63 -6.12 -3.29 18.36
C LYS A 63 -5.23 -3.59 17.18
N CYS A 64 -5.85 -3.83 16.03
CA CYS A 64 -5.16 -4.11 14.79
C CYS A 64 -4.08 -3.04 14.59
N GLY A 65 -2.81 -3.43 14.73
CA GLY A 65 -1.67 -2.55 14.60
C GLY A 65 -1.64 -1.97 13.19
N ALA A 66 -1.80 -0.66 13.10
CA ALA A 66 -2.00 0.13 11.88
C ALA A 66 -3.31 -0.15 11.10
N PRO A 67 -4.10 0.89 10.78
CA PRO A 67 -5.32 0.70 10.02
C PRO A 67 -5.01 0.14 8.62
N LYS A 68 -5.74 -0.90 8.21
CA LYS A 68 -5.77 -1.31 6.80
C LYS A 68 -6.03 -0.06 5.94
N ARG A 69 -5.29 0.10 4.84
CA ARG A 69 -5.34 1.28 3.93
C ARG A 69 -6.75 1.74 3.55
N ASN A 70 -7.79 0.92 3.70
CA ASN A 70 -9.19 1.27 3.41
C ASN A 70 -9.94 2.06 4.50
N ILE A 71 -9.39 2.23 5.70
CA ILE A 71 -10.08 2.97 6.79
C ILE A 71 -9.69 4.45 6.82
N LEU A 72 -8.60 4.83 6.14
CA LEU A 72 -8.17 6.22 6.07
C LEU A 72 -9.09 7.05 5.16
N PRO A 73 -9.42 8.31 5.55
CA PRO A 73 -10.09 9.25 4.67
C PRO A 73 -9.45 9.32 3.29
N LEU A 74 -10.27 9.51 2.25
CA LEU A 74 -9.80 9.49 0.86
C LEU A 74 -8.66 10.47 0.59
N HIS A 75 -8.67 11.65 1.23
CA HIS A 75 -7.63 12.67 1.07
C HIS A 75 -6.27 12.18 1.62
N ILE A 76 -6.25 11.54 2.79
CA ILE A 76 -5.04 10.95 3.39
C ILE A 76 -4.48 9.84 2.49
N ARG A 77 -5.35 8.95 1.97
CA ARG A 77 -4.93 7.89 1.05
C ARG A 77 -4.31 8.45 -0.22
N ARG A 78 -4.88 9.54 -0.77
CA ARG A 78 -4.33 10.23 -1.95
C ARG A 78 -2.95 10.81 -1.66
N GLN A 79 -2.74 11.45 -0.51
CA GLN A 79 -1.43 11.99 -0.10
C GLN A 79 -0.37 10.89 0.02
N PHE A 80 -0.67 9.75 0.64
CA PHE A 80 0.26 8.61 0.68
C PHE A 80 0.58 8.06 -0.72
N ASN A 81 -0.43 7.95 -1.59
CA ASN A 81 -0.20 7.52 -2.97
C ASN A 81 0.69 8.51 -3.74
N GLN A 82 0.56 9.82 -3.48
CA GLN A 82 1.45 10.84 -4.05
C GLN A 82 2.89 10.64 -3.56
N LEU A 83 3.11 10.44 -2.25
CA LEU A 83 4.44 10.15 -1.71
C LEU A 83 5.07 8.91 -2.33
N TYR A 84 4.31 7.84 -2.50
CA TYR A 84 4.79 6.62 -3.17
C TYR A 84 5.24 6.89 -4.62
N GLN A 85 4.44 7.66 -5.37
CA GLN A 85 4.79 8.03 -6.74
C GLN A 85 6.00 8.97 -6.81
N LEU A 86 6.14 9.89 -5.85
CA LEU A 86 7.30 10.79 -5.74
C LEU A 86 8.59 10.01 -5.46
N ALA A 87 8.56 9.05 -4.53
CA ALA A 87 9.71 8.21 -4.21
C ALA A 87 10.18 7.39 -5.43
N SER A 88 9.23 6.81 -6.18
CA SER A 88 9.53 6.10 -7.43
C SER A 88 10.15 7.03 -8.49
N LEU A 89 9.59 8.23 -8.66
CA LEU A 89 10.10 9.22 -9.61
C LEU A 89 11.50 9.72 -9.21
N LYS A 90 11.75 9.92 -7.92
CA LYS A 90 13.04 10.34 -7.37
C LYS A 90 14.14 9.32 -7.69
N ARG A 91 13.85 8.03 -7.51
CA ARG A 91 14.78 6.94 -7.89
C ARG A 91 15.07 6.97 -9.39
N TYR A 92 14.04 7.03 -10.21
CA TYR A 92 14.16 7.13 -11.66
C TYR A 92 15.05 8.32 -12.11
N LEU A 93 14.89 9.50 -11.49
CA LEU A 93 15.71 10.67 -11.82
C LEU A 93 17.18 10.49 -11.38
N ARG A 94 17.42 9.88 -10.23
CA ARG A 94 18.79 9.55 -9.77
C ARG A 94 19.48 8.53 -10.66
N ASP A 95 18.73 7.55 -11.17
CA ASP A 95 19.25 6.58 -12.12
C ASP A 95 19.67 7.30 -13.41
N LYS A 96 18.85 8.22 -13.92
CA LYS A 96 19.20 9.05 -15.09
C LYS A 96 20.45 9.92 -14.83
N VAL A 97 20.57 10.56 -13.65
CA VAL A 97 21.78 11.32 -13.27
C VAL A 97 23.01 10.41 -13.32
N SER A 98 22.92 9.23 -12.70
CA SER A 98 24.03 8.28 -12.63
C SER A 98 24.49 7.82 -14.02
N ILE A 99 23.55 7.62 -14.95
CA ILE A 99 23.83 7.27 -16.35
C ILE A 99 24.53 8.42 -17.08
N ILE A 100 24.11 9.67 -16.87
CA ILE A 100 24.72 10.83 -17.52
C ILE A 100 26.16 11.02 -17.01
N GLU A 101 26.37 10.95 -15.69
CA GLU A 101 27.69 11.15 -15.07
C GLU A 101 28.67 10.03 -15.39
N ASN A 102 28.20 8.77 -15.42
CA ASN A 102 29.04 7.59 -15.59
C ASN A 102 28.81 6.89 -16.93
N ARG A 103 28.51 7.66 -17.98
CA ARG A 103 28.06 7.14 -19.29
C ARG A 103 28.94 6.02 -19.84
N ASN A 104 30.26 6.18 -19.79
CA ASN A 104 31.20 5.19 -20.33
C ASN A 104 31.15 3.87 -19.57
N ASN A 105 30.96 3.91 -18.24
CA ASN A 105 30.82 2.69 -17.44
C ASN A 105 29.53 1.95 -17.80
N PHE A 106 28.41 2.68 -17.97
CA PHE A 106 27.15 2.08 -18.41
C PHE A 106 27.26 1.45 -19.80
N ILE A 107 27.93 2.11 -20.75
CA ILE A 107 28.18 1.54 -22.09
C ILE A 107 28.97 0.24 -21.97
N ASN A 108 30.06 0.24 -21.21
CA ASN A 108 30.89 -0.95 -21.03
C ASN A 108 30.12 -2.12 -20.41
N VAL A 109 29.38 -1.87 -19.33
CA VAL A 109 28.56 -2.88 -18.66
C VAL A 109 27.46 -3.40 -19.60
N ASN A 110 26.77 -2.52 -20.32
CA ASN A 110 25.73 -2.91 -21.27
C ASN A 110 26.29 -3.77 -22.41
N ASN A 111 27.47 -3.43 -22.94
CA ASN A 111 28.13 -4.23 -23.96
C ASN A 111 28.53 -5.62 -23.44
N THR A 112 29.02 -5.71 -22.20
CA THR A 112 29.32 -7.00 -21.56
C THR A 112 28.06 -7.85 -21.35
N LEU A 113 26.95 -7.23 -20.94
CA LEU A 113 25.67 -7.93 -20.77
C LEU A 113 25.13 -8.43 -22.10
N ASN A 114 25.10 -7.56 -23.13
CA ASN A 114 24.71 -7.94 -24.50
C ASN A 114 25.53 -9.13 -25.01
N GLN A 115 26.84 -9.15 -24.77
CA GLN A 115 27.70 -10.28 -25.15
C GLN A 115 27.34 -11.58 -24.41
N ASN A 116 27.08 -11.51 -23.10
CA ASN A 116 26.75 -12.68 -22.28
C ASN A 116 25.36 -13.25 -22.61
N GLU A 117 24.38 -12.38 -22.85
CA GLU A 117 22.98 -12.76 -23.07
C GLU A 117 22.63 -12.94 -24.56
N ARG A 118 23.57 -12.63 -25.46
CA ARG A 118 23.37 -12.61 -26.93
C ARG A 118 22.29 -11.62 -27.36
N ASP A 119 22.21 -10.51 -26.66
CA ASP A 119 21.31 -9.39 -26.94
C ASP A 119 22.05 -8.27 -27.69
N ASN A 120 21.28 -7.29 -28.19
CA ASN A 120 21.82 -6.12 -28.87
C ASN A 120 21.02 -4.85 -28.52
N ILE A 121 20.90 -4.56 -27.22
CA ILE A 121 20.21 -3.38 -26.74
C ILE A 121 21.17 -2.20 -26.74
N ASP A 122 20.88 -1.14 -27.50
CA ASP A 122 21.65 0.11 -27.45
C ASP A 122 21.29 0.91 -26.18
N LEU A 123 22.28 1.52 -25.54
CA LEU A 123 22.05 2.47 -24.44
C LEU A 123 21.13 3.62 -24.89
N LYS A 124 21.13 3.97 -26.17
CA LYS A 124 20.18 4.94 -26.72
C LYS A 124 18.72 4.47 -26.55
N GLU A 125 18.42 3.21 -26.84
CA GLU A 125 17.08 2.64 -26.66
C GLU A 125 16.65 2.66 -25.19
N ILE A 126 17.59 2.39 -24.27
CA ILE A 126 17.36 2.51 -22.83
C ILE A 126 16.98 3.97 -22.50
N LEU A 127 17.73 4.95 -23.00
CA LEU A 127 17.44 6.37 -22.76
C LEU A 127 16.10 6.83 -23.35
N GLU A 128 15.68 6.28 -24.48
CA GLU A 128 14.37 6.56 -25.08
C GLU A 128 13.21 6.08 -24.17
N ILE A 129 13.38 4.94 -23.48
CA ILE A 129 12.41 4.46 -22.48
C ILE A 129 12.31 5.46 -21.32
N PHE A 130 13.44 6.01 -20.87
CA PHE A 130 13.43 7.08 -19.87
C PHE A 130 12.58 8.24 -20.37
N ASP A 131 12.86 8.79 -21.54
CA ASP A 131 12.15 9.99 -22.01
C ASP A 131 10.66 9.75 -22.23
N LYS A 132 10.29 8.55 -22.68
CA LYS A 132 8.89 8.12 -22.77
C LYS A 132 8.20 8.11 -21.40
N HIS A 133 8.85 7.58 -20.37
CA HIS A 133 8.32 7.60 -19.01
C HIS A 133 8.17 9.02 -18.47
N TRP A 134 9.19 9.86 -18.71
CA TRP A 134 9.21 11.26 -18.27
C TRP A 134 8.05 12.05 -18.86
N LYS A 135 7.71 11.86 -20.14
CA LYS A 135 6.59 12.56 -20.80
C LYS A 135 5.27 12.48 -20.01
N TYR A 136 4.96 11.30 -19.45
CA TYR A 136 3.75 11.11 -18.63
C TYR A 136 3.92 11.69 -17.23
N LYS A 137 5.06 11.43 -16.59
CA LYS A 137 5.35 11.89 -15.22
C LYS A 137 5.47 13.40 -15.12
N ARG A 138 5.99 14.07 -16.15
CA ARG A 138 6.10 15.53 -16.23
C ARG A 138 4.75 16.21 -16.05
N LYS A 139 3.72 15.79 -16.79
CA LYS A 139 2.36 16.36 -16.69
C LYS A 139 1.78 16.16 -15.30
N TRP A 140 1.98 14.97 -14.72
CA TRP A 140 1.53 14.67 -13.36
C TRP A 140 2.25 15.54 -12.33
N LEU A 141 3.58 15.66 -12.42
CA LEU A 141 4.39 16.48 -11.51
C LEU A 141 4.02 17.96 -11.62
N SER A 142 3.84 18.50 -12.83
CA SER A 142 3.39 19.89 -13.03
C SER A 142 2.07 20.17 -12.32
N LYS A 143 1.09 19.26 -12.44
CA LYS A 143 -0.19 19.41 -11.73
C LYS A 143 0.02 19.35 -10.22
N LEU A 144 0.82 18.41 -9.73
CA LEU A 144 1.06 18.24 -8.30
C LEU A 144 1.77 19.46 -7.68
N LEU A 145 2.73 20.06 -8.40
CA LEU A 145 3.38 21.30 -8.02
C LEU A 145 2.39 22.45 -7.88
N GLN A 146 1.50 22.62 -8.87
CA GLN A 146 0.44 23.63 -8.83
C GLN A 146 -0.50 23.43 -7.65
N PHE A 147 -0.95 22.20 -7.36
CA PHE A 147 -1.81 21.91 -6.22
C PHE A 147 -1.18 22.25 -4.87
N ASN A 148 0.15 22.23 -4.77
CA ASN A 148 0.89 22.57 -3.55
C ASN A 148 1.43 24.00 -3.56
N ASN A 149 0.98 24.86 -4.49
CA ASN A 149 1.45 26.23 -4.67
C ASN A 149 2.98 26.36 -4.85
N ILE A 150 3.63 25.32 -5.37
CA ILE A 150 5.04 25.35 -5.74
C ILE A 150 5.10 25.73 -7.21
N VAL A 151 5.38 27.00 -7.51
CA VAL A 151 5.48 27.49 -8.88
C VAL A 151 6.94 27.44 -9.32
N PRO A 152 7.31 26.57 -10.27
CA PRO A 152 8.67 26.56 -10.77
C PRO A 152 8.92 27.80 -11.62
N ILE A 153 10.06 28.47 -11.43
CA ILE A 153 10.46 29.68 -12.19
C ILE A 153 10.51 29.39 -13.69
N GLN A 154 10.91 28.16 -14.05
CA GLN A 154 10.91 27.66 -15.42
C GLN A 154 10.04 26.41 -15.51
N PRO A 155 9.33 26.19 -16.62
CA PRO A 155 8.57 24.97 -16.81
C PRO A 155 9.48 23.73 -16.76
N LEU A 156 8.91 22.60 -16.35
CA LEU A 156 9.63 21.32 -16.35
C LEU A 156 10.07 20.99 -17.78
N PRO A 157 11.33 20.56 -17.98
CA PRO A 157 11.91 20.37 -19.30
C PRO A 157 11.23 19.23 -20.06
N LEU A 158 11.26 19.31 -21.38
CA LEU A 158 10.68 18.27 -22.24
C LEU A 158 11.52 16.98 -22.21
N ILE A 159 12.84 17.13 -22.12
CA ILE A 159 13.85 16.08 -22.18
C ILE A 159 14.73 16.21 -20.93
N LEU A 160 15.30 15.10 -20.46
CA LEU A 160 16.11 15.03 -19.25
C LEU A 160 17.60 14.86 -19.59
N ASP A 161 18.20 15.87 -20.21
CA ASP A 161 19.55 15.75 -20.76
C ASP A 161 20.65 16.31 -19.87
N THR A 162 20.28 17.16 -18.89
CA THR A 162 21.26 17.83 -18.03
C THR A 162 21.09 17.44 -16.57
N VAL A 163 22.22 17.22 -15.90
CA VAL A 163 22.26 16.95 -14.45
C VAL A 163 21.65 18.11 -13.67
N VAL A 164 21.94 19.35 -14.08
CA VAL A 164 21.41 20.57 -13.45
C VAL A 164 19.88 20.59 -13.44
N GLU A 165 19.23 20.25 -14.56
CA GLU A 165 17.76 20.18 -14.60
C GLU A 165 17.22 19.03 -13.77
N LEU A 166 17.88 17.87 -13.78
CA LEU A 166 17.51 16.71 -12.98
C LEU A 166 17.57 17.02 -11.47
N GLU A 167 18.64 17.66 -11.02
CA GLU A 167 18.81 18.11 -9.64
C GLU A 167 17.75 19.15 -9.23
N ARG A 168 17.44 20.09 -10.13
CA ARG A 168 16.35 21.05 -9.92
C ARG A 168 15.01 20.33 -9.73
N ILE A 169 14.72 19.33 -10.55
CA ILE A 169 13.48 18.54 -10.42
C ILE A 169 13.48 17.75 -9.10
N LEU A 170 14.61 17.16 -8.71
CA LEU A 170 14.77 16.46 -7.43
C LEU A 170 14.52 17.41 -6.25
N SER A 171 14.96 18.66 -6.32
CA SER A 171 14.68 19.69 -5.32
C SER A 171 13.17 19.96 -5.20
N PHE A 172 12.46 20.11 -6.33
CA PHE A 172 10.99 20.25 -6.31
C PHE A 172 10.29 19.03 -5.70
N ILE A 173 10.77 17.82 -5.98
CA ILE A 173 10.23 16.59 -5.38
C ILE A 173 10.43 16.61 -3.85
N ASN A 174 11.60 17.02 -3.36
CA ASN A 174 11.85 17.13 -1.92
C ASN A 174 10.92 18.16 -1.25
N GLN A 175 10.67 19.29 -1.90
CA GLN A 175 9.73 20.29 -1.41
C GLN A 175 8.31 19.74 -1.33
N LEU A 176 7.86 19.00 -2.36
CA LEU A 176 6.57 18.32 -2.36
C LEU A 176 6.46 17.26 -1.26
N GLU A 177 7.48 16.42 -1.09
CA GLU A 177 7.52 15.42 -0.01
C GLU A 177 7.38 16.10 1.36
N THR A 178 8.08 17.22 1.56
CA THR A 178 8.00 17.99 2.81
C THR A 178 6.61 18.57 3.03
N ALA A 179 6.02 19.19 2.00
CA ALA A 179 4.69 19.79 2.07
C ALA A 179 3.60 18.74 2.38
N ILE A 180 3.63 17.60 1.67
CA ILE A 180 2.66 16.52 1.85
C ILE A 180 2.82 15.86 3.23
N ASN A 181 4.06 15.62 3.69
CA ASN A 181 4.29 15.07 5.02
C ASN A 181 3.82 16.03 6.12
N LYS A 182 4.04 17.34 5.96
CA LYS A 182 3.53 18.35 6.89
C LYS A 182 1.99 18.32 6.96
N GLN A 183 1.32 18.23 5.80
CA GLN A 183 -0.14 18.13 5.77
C GLN A 183 -0.64 16.83 6.41
N LEU A 184 0.01 15.70 6.13
CA LEU A 184 -0.32 14.41 6.76
C LEU A 184 -0.15 14.42 8.28
N LEU A 185 0.81 15.17 8.82
CA LEU A 185 0.96 15.34 10.27
C LEU A 185 -0.20 16.16 10.86
N LEU A 186 -0.60 17.25 10.20
CA LEU A 186 -1.76 18.04 10.60
C LEU A 186 -3.05 17.21 10.58
N ASP A 187 -3.27 16.46 9.50
CA ASP A 187 -4.46 15.62 9.30
C ASP A 187 -4.56 14.44 10.30
N ARG A 188 -3.46 14.08 10.98
CA ARG A 188 -3.44 13.06 12.05
C ARG A 188 -3.57 13.64 13.46
N SER A 189 -3.34 14.94 13.60
CA SER A 189 -3.36 15.65 14.89
C SER A 189 -4.73 16.27 15.18
N ALA A 190 -5.63 16.27 14.20
CA ALA A 190 -7.01 16.73 14.25
C ALA A 190 -7.97 15.55 14.41
#